data_AF-A0A7R9FDP3-F1
#
_entry.id   AF-A0A7R9FDP3-F1
#
_cell.length_a   1.000
_cell.length_b   1.000
_cell.length_c   1.000
_cell.angle_alpha   90.00
_cell.angle_beta   90.00
_cell.angle_gamma   90.00
#
_symmetry.space_group_name_H-M   'P 1'
#
loop_
_entity.id
_entity.type
_entity.pdbx_description
1 polymer ?
#
loop_
_entity_poly.entity_id
_entity_poly.type
_entity_poly.pdbx_seq_one_letter_code
_entity_poly.pdbx_strand_id
1 'polypeptide(L)'
;GAAFIHKYYTYLYSYWLPQAVRDKVDEYMNCEDIAMNFLVSHITRKPPVKVTSRWTFRCPGCPVSLSEDDTHFQERHKCINFFTQ
;
A
#
# COMPACT_ATOMS: atom_id res chain seq x y z
N GLY A 1 -2.38 -5.69 -5.07
CA GLY A 1 -0.98 -5.34 -5.39
C GLY A 1 -0.28 -6.48 -6.13
N ALA A 2 0.80 -6.20 -6.84
CA ALA A 2 1.61 -7.20 -7.55
C ALA A 2 3.10 -6.83 -7.46
N ALA A 3 3.83 -7.47 -6.55
CA ALA A 3 5.23 -7.17 -6.28
C ALA A 3 5.97 -8.39 -5.70
N PHE A 4 7.30 -8.39 -5.81
CA PHE A 4 8.18 -9.29 -5.08
C PHE A 4 8.83 -8.50 -3.95
N ILE A 5 8.73 -8.99 -2.71
CA ILE A 5 9.31 -8.35 -1.53
C ILE A 5 9.99 -9.40 -0.66
N HIS A 6 11.02 -8.99 0.08
CA HIS A 6 11.67 -9.85 1.05
C HIS A 6 10.75 -10.09 2.27
N LYS A 7 10.60 -11.34 2.73
CA LYS A 7 9.76 -11.72 3.89
C LYS A 7 10.03 -10.88 5.14
N TYR A 8 11.26 -10.43 5.32
CA TYR A 8 11.63 -9.55 6.43
C TYR A 8 10.73 -8.30 6.55
N TYR A 9 10.28 -7.73 5.42
CA TYR A 9 9.42 -6.55 5.45
C TYR A 9 8.01 -6.84 5.98
N THR A 10 7.50 -8.07 5.83
CA THR A 10 6.21 -8.43 6.44
C THR A 10 6.34 -8.55 7.96
N TYR A 11 7.47 -9.05 8.47
CA TYR A 11 7.76 -9.04 9.90
C TYR A 11 7.81 -7.61 10.46
N LEU A 12 8.53 -6.72 9.79
CA LEU A 12 8.61 -5.32 10.19
C LEU A 12 7.25 -4.62 10.14
N TYR A 13 6.44 -4.94 9.15
CA TYR A 13 5.09 -4.42 9.06
C TYR A 13 4.28 -4.80 10.31
N SER A 14 4.31 -6.07 10.72
CA SER A 14 3.53 -6.53 11.86
C SER A 14 4.04 -6.07 13.23
N TYR A 15 5.37 -5.94 13.39
CA TYR A 15 5.96 -5.74 14.73
C TYR A 15 6.67 -4.41 14.93
N TRP A 16 7.09 -3.74 13.86
CA TRP A 16 7.87 -2.50 13.94
C TRP A 16 7.08 -1.27 13.47
N LEU A 17 6.14 -1.45 12.53
CA LEU A 17 5.28 -0.36 12.08
C LEU A 17 4.41 0.14 13.25
N PRO A 18 4.32 1.47 13.47
CA PRO A 18 3.50 2.04 14.53
C PRO A 18 2.06 1.51 14.47
N GLN A 19 1.52 1.11 15.62
CA GLN A 19 0.16 0.55 15.72
C GLN A 19 -0.88 1.51 15.11
N ALA A 20 -0.73 2.83 15.33
CA ALA A 20 -1.62 3.84 14.77
C ALA A 20 -1.71 3.81 13.23
N VAL A 21 -0.63 3.44 12.53
CA VAL A 21 -0.64 3.29 11.07
C VAL A 21 -1.43 2.05 10.68
N ARG A 22 -1.24 0.93 11.40
CA ARG A 22 -1.98 -0.32 11.16
C ARG A 22 -3.47 -0.15 11.44
N ASP A 23 -3.83 0.51 12.55
CA ASP A 23 -5.21 0.79 12.90
C ASP A 23 -5.90 1.63 11.82
N LYS A 24 -5.18 2.58 11.21
CA LYS A 24 -5.72 3.42 10.13
C LYS A 24 -5.89 2.65 8.82
N VAL A 25 -4.99 1.72 8.51
CA VAL A 25 -5.13 0.79 7.38
C VAL A 25 -6.35 -0.10 7.57
N ASP A 26 -6.54 -0.64 8.77
CA ASP A 26 -7.69 -1.49 9.12
C ASP A 26 -9.01 -0.69 9.08
N GLU A 27 -9.03 0.55 9.57
CA GLU A 27 -10.21 1.44 9.56
C GLU A 27 -10.71 1.72 8.13
N TYR A 28 -9.79 2.00 7.21
CA TYR A 28 -10.14 2.28 5.82
C TYR A 28 -10.22 1.04 4.94
N MET A 29 -9.80 -0.13 5.45
CA MET A 29 -9.65 -1.36 4.66
C MET A 29 -8.89 -1.13 3.33
N ASN A 30 -7.94 -0.19 3.33
CA ASN A 30 -7.26 0.33 2.15
C ASN A 30 -5.84 0.79 2.52
N CYS A 31 -5.06 1.20 1.52
CA CYS A 31 -3.75 1.84 1.67
C CYS A 31 -2.63 0.95 2.21
N GLU A 32 -2.86 -0.36 2.26
CA GLU A 32 -1.88 -1.26 2.84
C GLU A 32 -0.57 -1.33 2.05
N ASP A 33 -0.69 -1.25 0.73
CA ASP A 33 0.44 -1.11 -0.17
C ASP A 33 1.16 0.25 -0.03
N ILE A 34 0.46 1.33 0.31
CA ILE A 34 1.06 2.63 0.61
C ILE A 34 1.89 2.53 1.89
N ALA A 35 1.32 1.98 2.96
CA ALA A 35 2.02 1.78 4.24
C ALA A 35 3.29 0.93 4.05
N MET A 36 3.19 -0.16 3.29
CA MET A 36 4.35 -1.00 2.94
C MET A 36 5.42 -0.23 2.15
N ASN A 37 5.04 0.62 1.19
CA ASN A 37 6.00 1.44 0.45
C ASN A 37 6.73 2.45 1.35
N PHE A 38 6.00 3.10 2.27
CA PHE A 38 6.60 4.00 3.27
C PHE A 38 7.58 3.27 4.17
N LEU A 39 7.18 2.11 4.71
CA LEU A 39 8.01 1.29 5.58
C LEU A 39 9.32 0.87 4.91
N VAL A 40 9.23 0.28 3.71
CA VAL A 40 10.41 -0.21 2.98
C VAL A 40 11.32 0.95 2.58
N SER A 41 10.76 2.06 2.10
CA SER A 41 11.55 3.24 1.72
C SER A 41 12.21 3.90 2.94
N HIS A 42 11.53 3.94 4.09
CA HIS A 42 12.09 4.46 5.33
C HIS A 42 13.27 3.62 5.81
N ILE A 43 13.17 2.29 5.78
CA ILE A 43 14.24 1.41 6.28
C ILE A 43 15.43 1.38 5.31
N THR A 44 15.16 1.25 4.02
CA THR A 44 16.22 1.10 3.01
C THR A 44 16.84 2.43 2.58
N ARG A 45 16.15 3.55 2.85
CA ARG A 45 16.49 4.89 2.34
C ARG A 45 16.63 4.92 0.81
N LYS A 46 15.90 4.04 0.13
CA LYS A 46 15.91 3.90 -1.34
C LYS A 46 14.48 4.07 -1.89
N PRO A 47 14.34 4.56 -3.13
CA PRO A 47 13.04 4.66 -3.77
C PRO A 47 12.51 3.27 -4.18
N PRO A 48 11.18 3.10 -4.30
CA PRO A 48 10.59 1.89 -4.84
C PRO A 48 10.93 1.70 -6.33
N VAL A 49 11.13 0.44 -6.75
CA VAL A 49 11.55 0.10 -8.12
C VAL A 49 10.35 -0.34 -8.96
N LYS A 50 10.11 0.36 -10.08
CA LYS A 50 9.10 -0.02 -11.07
C LYS A 50 9.72 -0.91 -12.15
N VAL A 51 9.26 -2.17 -12.22
CA VAL A 51 9.83 -3.19 -13.13
C VAL A 51 9.05 -3.41 -14.43
N THR A 52 7.84 -2.85 -14.55
CA THR A 52 6.97 -3.02 -15.73
C THR A 52 6.40 -1.68 -16.19
N SER A 53 6.21 -1.51 -17.50
CA SER A 53 5.52 -0.37 -18.08
C SER A 53 3.99 -0.54 -18.07
N ARG A 54 3.49 -1.77 -17.88
CA ARG A 54 2.05 -2.04 -17.84
C ARG A 54 1.44 -1.46 -16.57
N TRP A 55 0.40 -0.66 -16.77
CA TRP A 55 -0.34 0.02 -15.70
C TRP A 55 -1.44 -0.84 -15.07
N THR A 56 -2.00 -1.80 -15.81
CA THR A 56 -3.15 -2.59 -15.35
C THR A 56 -2.94 -4.08 -15.57
N PHE A 57 -3.11 -4.85 -14.50
CA PHE A 57 -3.34 -6.29 -14.58
C PHE A 57 -4.86 -6.48 -14.70
N ARG A 58 -5.39 -6.37 -15.92
CA ARG A 58 -6.82 -6.61 -16.14
C ARG A 58 -7.13 -8.07 -15.82
N CYS A 59 -8.07 -8.28 -14.91
CA CYS A 59 -8.69 -9.58 -14.67
C CYS A 59 -9.90 -9.68 -15.62
N PRO A 60 -9.85 -10.51 -16.69
CA PRO A 60 -10.90 -10.56 -17.70
C PRO A 60 -12.27 -11.05 -17.20
N GLY A 61 -12.32 -11.70 -16.04
CA GLY A 61 -13.53 -12.28 -15.45
C GLY A 61 -13.93 -11.70 -14.09
N CYS A 62 -13.32 -10.60 -13.65
CA CYS A 62 -13.66 -9.97 -12.38
C CYS A 62 -14.80 -8.96 -12.59
N PRO A 63 -15.94 -9.07 -11.86
CA PRO A 63 -17.16 -8.31 -12.16
C PRO A 63 -17.07 -6.81 -11.83
N VAL A 64 -16.29 -6.43 -10.82
CA VAL A 64 -16.05 -5.06 -10.37
C VAL A 64 -14.70 -5.01 -9.66
N SER A 65 -13.90 -3.98 -9.92
CA SER A 65 -12.65 -3.76 -9.21
C SER A 65 -12.84 -2.81 -8.01
N LEU A 66 -12.13 -3.04 -6.91
CA LEU A 66 -12.14 -2.13 -5.74
C LEU A 66 -11.73 -0.68 -6.10
N SER A 67 -11.02 -0.50 -7.22
CA SER A 67 -10.61 0.80 -7.74
C SER A 67 -11.66 1.53 -8.56
N GLU A 68 -12.81 0.90 -8.85
CA GLU A 68 -13.92 1.54 -9.57
C GLU A 68 -14.79 2.44 -8.68
N ASP A 69 -14.63 2.36 -7.35
CA ASP A 69 -15.32 3.26 -6.42
C ASP A 69 -14.70 4.67 -6.48
N ASP A 70 -15.53 5.70 -6.66
CA ASP A 70 -15.12 7.11 -6.72
C ASP A 70 -14.41 7.58 -5.43
N THR A 71 -14.75 6.96 -4.29
CA THR A 71 -14.14 7.28 -2.99
C THR A 71 -12.73 6.69 -2.84
N HIS A 72 -12.39 5.67 -3.63
CA HIS A 72 -11.14 4.92 -3.51
C HIS A 72 -9.90 5.82 -3.53
N PHE A 73 -9.84 6.77 -4.48
CA PHE A 73 -8.68 7.67 -4.59
C PHE A 73 -8.64 8.72 -3.47
N GLN A 74 -9.80 9.13 -2.95
CA GLN A 74 -9.87 10.09 -1.85
C GLN A 74 -9.37 9.47 -0.55
N GLU A 75 -9.73 8.21 -0.27
CA GLU A 75 -9.21 7.45 0.86
C GLU A 75 -7.69 7.31 0.79
N ARG A 76 -7.15 6.95 -0.39
CA ARG A 76 -5.70 6.83 -0.59
C ARG A 76 -4.97 8.14 -0.37
N HIS A 77 -5.55 9.27 -0.75
CA HIS A 77 -4.96 10.58 -0.46
C HIS A 77 -4.94 10.87 1.06
N LYS A 78 -6.02 10.55 1.78
CA LYS A 78 -6.08 10.69 3.25
C LYS A 78 -5.01 9.85 3.95
N CYS A 79 -4.78 8.62 3.48
CA CYS A 79 -3.74 7.75 4.03
C CYS A 79 -2.34 8.36 3.89
N ILE A 80 -2.01 8.88 2.71
CA ILE A 80 -0.70 9.52 2.48
C ILE A 80 -0.51 10.69 3.47
N ASN A 81 -1.51 11.55 3.60
CA ASN A 81 -1.44 12.70 4.50
C ASN A 81 -1.30 12.31 5.97
N PHE A 82 -1.88 11.17 6.36
CA PHE A 82 -1.73 10.64 7.73
C PHE A 82 -0.35 10.02 7.95
N PHE A 83 0.20 9.28 6.99
CA PHE A 83 1.51 8.61 7.12
C PHE A 83 2.71 9.55 7.08
N THR A 84 2.53 10.79 6.60
CA THR A 84 3.58 11.81 6.56
C THR A 84 3.71 12.64 7.84
N GLN A 85 2.76 12.52 8.76
CA GLN A 85 2.76 13.22 10.05
C GLN A 85 3.56 12.43 11.09
#